data_AF-A0A923D9M7-F1
#
_entry.id   AF-A0A923D9M7-F1
#
_cell.length_a   1.000
_cell.length_b   1.000
_cell.length_c   1.000
_cell.angle_alpha   90.00
_cell.angle_beta   90.00
_cell.angle_gamma   90.00
#
_symmetry.space_group_name_H-M   'P 1'
#
loop_
_entity.id
_entity.type
_entity.pdbx_description
1 polymer ?
#
loop_
_entity_poly.entity_id
_entity_poly.type
_entity_poly.pdbx_seq_one_letter_code
_entity_poly.pdbx_strand_id
1 'polypeptide(L)'
;FVSVTTFLPTFLTEQGADLMMAGVSLSVMQAAGVAGAFLGGSLSDRLGRRPVLIAGMTLSAITLFAFTSLEGWVLFPLLLALGFCLLSITPIIMAIVQESFPDSRALANGVYMAVNFVSSSIVAVLIGAIGDLSSLRTAYYVSAALALASLPFILSLPRVKKA
;
A
#
# COMPACT_ATOMS: atom_id res chain seq x y z
N PHE A 1 0.81 2.78 1.39
CA PHE A 1 0.62 1.87 2.54
C PHE A 1 0.45 2.65 3.83
N VAL A 2 1.53 3.25 4.36
CA VAL A 2 1.57 3.93 5.67
C VAL A 2 0.50 5.00 5.83
N SER A 3 0.35 5.90 4.84
CA SER A 3 -0.67 6.95 4.85
C SER A 3 -2.06 6.43 5.23
N VAL A 4 -2.54 5.41 4.51
CA VAL A 4 -3.89 4.86 4.72
C VAL A 4 -3.96 4.13 6.06
N THR A 5 -3.00 3.27 6.39
CA THR A 5 -3.09 2.47 7.63
C THR A 5 -3.00 3.31 8.90
N THR A 6 -2.23 4.39 8.88
CA THR A 6 -2.02 5.27 10.03
C THR A 6 -3.21 6.20 10.24
N PHE A 7 -3.79 6.71 9.16
CA PHE A 7 -4.76 7.80 9.23
C PHE A 7 -6.21 7.40 8.88
N LEU A 8 -6.47 6.15 8.46
CA LEU A 8 -7.81 5.71 8.08
C LEU A 8 -8.84 5.90 9.20
N PRO A 9 -8.58 5.54 10.46
CA PRO A 9 -9.55 5.79 11.52
C PRO A 9 -9.85 7.28 11.69
N THR A 10 -8.81 8.11 11.72
CA THR A 10 -8.93 9.58 11.82
C THR A 10 -9.76 10.15 10.68
N PHE A 11 -9.46 9.77 9.44
CA PHE A 11 -10.21 10.18 8.26
C PHE A 11 -11.69 9.80 8.34
N LEU A 12 -12.01 8.58 8.78
CA LEU A 12 -13.40 8.14 8.92
C LEU A 12 -14.12 8.89 10.05
N THR A 13 -13.44 9.15 11.18
CA THR A 13 -14.02 9.94 12.27
C THR A 13 -14.27 11.39 11.89
N GLU A 14 -13.40 12.00 11.08
CA GLU A 14 -13.61 13.34 10.52
C GLU A 14 -14.82 13.39 9.57
N GLN A 15 -15.14 12.27 8.91
CA GLN A 15 -16.34 12.15 8.09
C GLN A 15 -17.61 11.80 8.89
N GLY A 16 -17.53 11.76 10.22
CA GLY A 16 -18.67 11.53 11.11
C GLY A 16 -18.93 10.06 11.44
N ALA A 17 -18.02 9.15 11.09
CA ALA A 17 -18.10 7.77 11.59
C ALA A 17 -17.75 7.72 13.09
N ASP A 18 -18.43 6.87 13.85
CA ASP A 18 -18.03 6.62 15.23
C ASP A 18 -16.68 5.87 15.29
N LEU A 19 -15.94 6.03 16.39
CA LEU A 19 -14.62 5.46 16.61
C LEU A 19 -14.62 3.94 16.48
N MET A 20 -15.68 3.26 16.95
CA MET A 20 -15.79 1.81 16.80
C MET A 20 -15.87 1.39 15.32
N MET A 21 -16.69 2.08 14.52
CA MET A 21 -16.81 1.79 13.09
C MET A 21 -15.50 2.06 12.35
N ALA A 22 -14.81 3.14 12.71
CA ALA A 22 -13.50 3.48 12.16
C ALA A 22 -12.44 2.40 12.47
N GLY A 23 -12.40 1.89 13.71
CA GLY A 23 -11.50 0.80 14.10
C GLY A 23 -11.83 -0.54 13.44
N VAL A 24 -13.13 -0.88 13.34
CA VAL A 24 -13.58 -2.08 12.61
C VAL A 24 -13.21 -1.99 11.13
N SER A 25 -13.37 -0.83 10.51
CA SER A 25 -12.99 -0.59 9.11
C SER A 25 -11.50 -0.83 8.89
N LEU A 26 -10.64 -0.29 9.76
CA LEU A 26 -9.20 -0.58 9.69
C LEU A 26 -8.91 -2.07 9.84
N SER A 27 -9.59 -2.75 10.75
CA SER A 27 -9.40 -4.18 11.00
C SER A 27 -9.81 -5.03 9.79
N VAL A 28 -10.96 -4.72 9.18
CA VAL A 28 -11.45 -5.37 7.96
C VAL A 28 -10.49 -5.13 6.78
N MET A 29 -9.98 -3.90 6.63
CA MET A 29 -8.99 -3.58 5.61
C MET A 29 -7.72 -4.42 5.78
N GLN A 30 -7.21 -4.51 7.02
CA GLN A 30 -6.03 -5.32 7.34
C GLN A 30 -6.27 -6.80 7.09
N ALA A 31 -7.44 -7.34 7.47
CA ALA A 31 -7.80 -8.73 7.22
C ALA A 31 -7.84 -9.06 5.72
N ALA A 32 -8.46 -8.21 4.90
CA ALA A 32 -8.42 -8.33 3.45
C ALA A 32 -7.00 -8.24 2.90
N GLY A 33 -6.19 -7.38 3.51
CA GLY A 33 -4.79 -7.25 3.18
C GLY A 33 -3.95 -8.47 3.49
N VAL A 34 -4.21 -9.20 4.58
CA VAL A 34 -3.54 -10.48 4.86
C VAL A 34 -3.80 -11.46 3.71
N ALA A 35 -5.05 -11.59 3.26
CA ALA A 35 -5.37 -12.39 2.08
C ALA A 35 -4.62 -11.89 0.83
N GLY A 36 -4.53 -10.57 0.65
CA GLY A 36 -3.75 -9.93 -0.40
C GLY A 36 -2.25 -10.23 -0.35
N ALA A 37 -1.65 -10.32 0.84
CA ALA A 37 -0.25 -10.66 1.00
C ALA A 37 0.03 -12.12 0.60
N PHE A 38 -0.81 -13.06 1.04
CA PHE A 38 -0.69 -14.48 0.67
C PHE A 38 -0.91 -14.72 -0.83
N LEU A 39 -1.98 -14.14 -1.37
CA LEU A 39 -2.33 -14.32 -2.79
C LEU A 39 -1.43 -13.50 -3.71
N GLY A 40 -1.06 -12.29 -3.33
CA GLY A 40 -0.15 -11.44 -4.10
C GLY A 40 1.24 -12.04 -4.25
N GLY A 41 1.80 -12.60 -3.17
CA GLY A 41 3.08 -13.32 -3.22
C GLY A 41 3.02 -14.50 -4.19
N SER A 42 2.09 -15.43 -3.97
CA SER A 42 1.94 -16.64 -4.81
C SER A 42 1.57 -16.33 -6.27
N LEU A 43 0.76 -15.31 -6.52
CA LEU A 43 0.42 -14.88 -7.87
C LEU A 43 1.64 -14.26 -8.58
N SER A 44 2.43 -13.47 -7.87
CA SER A 44 3.67 -12.89 -8.40
C SER A 44 4.75 -13.95 -8.69
N ASP A 45 4.76 -15.04 -7.94
CA ASP A 45 5.63 -16.20 -8.24
C ASP A 45 5.28 -16.85 -9.58
N ARG A 46 3.98 -16.90 -9.92
CA ARG A 46 3.47 -17.58 -11.13
C ARG A 46 3.47 -16.68 -12.36
N LEU A 47 2.96 -15.46 -12.24
CA LEU A 47 2.80 -14.51 -13.36
C LEU A 47 4.02 -13.60 -13.55
N GLY A 48 4.97 -13.64 -12.61
CA GLY A 48 6.14 -12.77 -12.57
C GLY A 48 5.94 -11.57 -11.64
N ARG A 49 7.01 -11.19 -10.95
CA ARG A 49 7.01 -10.15 -9.92
C ARG A 49 6.55 -8.79 -10.44
N ARG A 50 7.14 -8.36 -11.55
CA ARG A 50 6.92 -7.03 -12.15
C ARG A 50 5.47 -6.76 -12.59
N PRO A 51 4.80 -7.62 -13.42
CA PRO A 51 3.44 -7.34 -13.84
C PRO A 51 2.45 -7.31 -12.66
N VAL A 52 2.62 -8.21 -11.68
CA VAL A 52 1.76 -8.23 -10.49
C VAL A 52 1.99 -7.01 -9.61
N LEU A 53 3.24 -6.55 -9.46
CA LEU A 53 3.56 -5.32 -8.74
C LEU A 53 2.92 -4.08 -9.39
N ILE A 54 3.01 -3.95 -10.72
CA ILE A 54 2.41 -2.84 -11.47
C ILE A 54 0.88 -2.87 -11.33
N ALA A 55 0.26 -4.05 -11.48
CA ALA A 55 -1.18 -4.21 -11.33
C ALA A 55 -1.63 -3.86 -9.90
N GLY A 56 -0.95 -4.37 -8.88
CA GLY A 56 -1.26 -4.10 -7.47
C GLY A 56 -1.14 -2.63 -7.12
N MET A 57 -0.08 -1.94 -7.58
CA MET A 57 0.07 -0.50 -7.37
C MET A 57 -0.99 0.32 -8.09
N THR A 58 -1.25 0.03 -9.36
CA THR A 58 -2.25 0.75 -10.16
C THR A 58 -3.64 0.56 -9.55
N LEU A 59 -3.99 -0.66 -9.19
CA LEU A 59 -5.28 -0.96 -8.57
C LEU A 59 -5.38 -0.30 -7.20
N SER A 60 -4.33 -0.33 -6.37
CA SER A 60 -4.33 0.37 -5.07
C SER A 60 -4.56 1.87 -5.20
N ALA A 61 -3.97 2.52 -6.22
CA ALA A 61 -4.14 3.95 -6.45
C ALA A 61 -5.57 4.29 -6.92
N ILE A 62 -6.11 3.51 -7.86
CA ILE A 62 -7.49 3.66 -8.35
C ILE A 62 -8.49 3.44 -7.20
N THR A 63 -8.30 2.37 -6.42
CA THR A 63 -9.18 2.07 -5.30
C THR A 63 -9.07 3.12 -4.20
N LEU A 64 -7.88 3.66 -3.91
CA LEU A 64 -7.72 4.76 -2.95
C LEU A 64 -8.42 6.03 -3.45
N PHE A 65 -8.27 6.38 -4.72
CA PHE A 65 -8.96 7.52 -5.32
C PHE A 65 -10.48 7.36 -5.24
N ALA A 66 -11.00 6.19 -5.62
CA ALA A 66 -12.43 5.87 -5.56
C ALA A 66 -12.94 5.89 -4.10
N PHE A 67 -12.21 5.30 -3.16
CA PHE A 67 -12.54 5.31 -1.73
C PHE A 67 -12.60 6.75 -1.18
N THR A 68 -11.71 7.62 -1.67
CA THR A 68 -11.64 9.02 -1.24
C THR A 68 -12.71 9.89 -1.92
N SER A 69 -13.30 9.45 -3.03
CA SER A 69 -14.26 10.26 -3.82
C SER A 69 -15.72 9.84 -3.62
N LEU A 70 -15.96 8.58 -3.26
CA LEU A 70 -17.29 8.00 -3.17
C LEU A 70 -17.78 7.95 -1.72
N GLU A 71 -19.09 7.83 -1.56
CA GLU A 71 -19.76 7.78 -0.27
C GLU A 71 -20.78 6.62 -0.23
N GLY A 72 -21.19 6.23 0.97
CA GLY A 72 -22.19 5.19 1.19
C GLY A 72 -21.64 3.76 1.12
N TRP A 73 -22.52 2.81 0.79
CA TRP A 73 -22.26 1.37 0.92
C TRP A 73 -21.11 0.84 0.04
N VAL A 74 -20.73 1.58 -1.00
CA VAL A 74 -19.60 1.25 -1.88
C VAL A 74 -18.23 1.36 -1.20
N LEU A 75 -18.15 2.03 -0.05
CA LEU A 75 -16.90 2.15 0.72
C LEU A 75 -16.41 0.79 1.23
N PHE A 76 -17.31 -0.13 1.60
CA PHE A 76 -16.93 -1.43 2.13
C PHE A 76 -16.16 -2.31 1.12
N PRO A 77 -16.67 -2.57 -0.11
CA PRO A 77 -15.90 -3.32 -1.10
C PRO A 77 -14.63 -2.59 -1.55
N LEU A 78 -14.63 -1.25 -1.60
CA LEU A 78 -13.42 -0.47 -1.90
C LEU A 78 -12.36 -0.65 -0.82
N LEU A 79 -12.76 -0.66 0.44
CA LEU A 79 -11.86 -0.84 1.57
C LEU A 79 -11.23 -2.24 1.59
N LEU A 80 -12.01 -3.28 1.25
CA LEU A 80 -11.48 -4.64 1.06
C LEU A 80 -10.46 -4.69 -0.09
N ALA A 81 -10.81 -4.13 -1.24
CA ALA A 81 -9.92 -4.07 -2.40
C ALA A 81 -8.64 -3.27 -2.11
N LEU A 82 -8.76 -2.16 -1.37
CA LEU A 82 -7.65 -1.31 -0.99
C LEU A 82 -6.68 -2.06 -0.08
N GLY A 83 -7.20 -2.72 0.96
CA GLY A 83 -6.41 -3.55 1.86
C GLY A 83 -5.69 -4.67 1.12
N PHE A 84 -6.43 -5.42 0.29
CA PHE A 84 -5.88 -6.49 -0.54
C PHE A 84 -4.71 -6.01 -1.40
N CYS A 85 -4.89 -4.93 -2.17
CA CYS A 85 -3.87 -4.43 -3.08
C CYS A 85 -2.66 -3.86 -2.32
N LEU A 86 -2.89 -3.08 -1.27
CA LEU A 86 -1.83 -2.43 -0.51
C LEU A 86 -0.90 -3.44 0.18
N LEU A 87 -1.45 -4.47 0.82
CA LEU A 87 -0.65 -5.47 1.53
C LEU A 87 -0.01 -6.49 0.58
N SER A 88 -0.56 -6.68 -0.63
CA SER A 88 0.03 -7.56 -1.64
C SER A 88 1.41 -7.10 -2.15
N ILE A 89 1.71 -5.80 -2.05
CA ILE A 89 2.93 -5.20 -2.60
C ILE A 89 4.18 -5.57 -1.80
N THR A 90 4.08 -5.57 -0.46
CA THR A 90 5.21 -5.81 0.46
C THR A 90 5.93 -7.15 0.23
N PRO A 91 5.25 -8.31 0.17
CA PRO A 91 5.93 -9.58 -0.06
C PRO A 91 6.57 -9.66 -1.45
N ILE A 92 6.00 -9.01 -2.46
CA ILE A 92 6.55 -8.99 -3.83
C ILE A 92 7.88 -8.23 -3.85
N ILE A 93 7.94 -7.04 -3.23
CA ILE A 93 9.17 -6.25 -3.15
C ILE A 93 10.23 -6.99 -2.31
N MET A 94 9.83 -7.55 -1.17
CA MET A 94 10.73 -8.34 -0.32
C MET A 94 11.35 -9.52 -1.10
N ALA A 95 10.55 -10.23 -1.90
CA ALA A 95 11.04 -11.31 -2.73
C ALA A 95 12.01 -10.81 -3.81
N ILE A 96 11.70 -9.71 -4.50
CA ILE A 96 12.62 -9.10 -5.49
C ILE A 96 13.96 -8.74 -4.86
N VAL A 97 13.95 -8.13 -3.66
CA VAL A 97 15.17 -7.77 -2.93
C VAL A 97 15.99 -9.02 -2.59
N GLN A 98 15.36 -10.06 -2.06
CA GLN A 98 16.08 -11.29 -1.68
C GLN A 98 16.61 -12.08 -2.88
N GLU A 99 15.86 -12.11 -3.99
CA GLU A 99 16.28 -12.72 -5.25
C GLU A 99 17.46 -11.97 -5.89
N SER A 100 17.56 -10.67 -5.67
CA SER A 100 18.67 -9.84 -6.19
C SER A 100 19.97 -10.02 -5.40
N PHE A 101 19.90 -10.54 -4.17
CA PHE A 101 21.05 -10.74 -3.27
C PHE A 101 21.05 -12.15 -2.65
N PRO A 102 21.23 -13.21 -3.47
CA PRO A 102 21.08 -14.60 -3.03
C PRO A 102 22.07 -15.00 -1.93
N ASP A 103 23.29 -14.45 -1.92
CA ASP A 103 24.34 -14.78 -0.96
C ASP A 103 24.19 -14.03 0.38
N SER A 104 23.36 -12.99 0.43
CA SER A 104 23.24 -12.09 1.59
C SER A 104 21.79 -11.71 1.89
N ARG A 105 20.86 -12.65 1.72
CA ARG A 105 19.41 -12.42 1.90
C ARG A 105 19.03 -11.80 3.24
N ALA A 106 19.69 -12.20 4.32
CA ALA A 106 19.43 -11.65 5.66
C ALA A 106 19.83 -10.17 5.76
N LEU A 107 21.00 -9.80 5.22
CA LEU A 107 21.47 -8.40 5.16
C LEU A 107 20.58 -7.58 4.22
N ALA A 108 20.24 -8.11 3.04
CA ALA A 108 19.36 -7.45 2.08
C ALA A 108 17.98 -7.17 2.70
N ASN A 109 17.42 -8.12 3.45
CA ASN A 109 16.18 -7.92 4.19
C ASN A 109 16.32 -6.87 5.31
N GLY A 110 17.42 -6.88 6.05
CA GLY A 110 17.70 -5.88 7.09
C GLY A 110 17.78 -4.46 6.53
N VAL A 111 18.51 -4.27 5.42
CA VAL A 111 18.62 -2.98 4.72
C VAL A 111 17.26 -2.55 4.17
N TYR A 112 16.52 -3.46 3.54
CA TYR A 112 15.17 -3.18 3.05
C TYR A 112 14.23 -2.71 4.18
N MET A 113 14.23 -3.41 5.31
CA MET A 113 13.42 -3.04 6.47
C MET A 113 13.83 -1.66 7.01
N ALA A 114 15.13 -1.38 7.12
CA ALA A 114 15.63 -0.07 7.57
C ALA A 114 15.17 1.07 6.64
N VAL A 115 15.33 0.90 5.32
CA VAL A 115 14.86 1.88 4.32
C VAL A 115 13.34 2.04 4.40
N ASN A 116 12.60 0.93 4.53
CA ASN A 116 11.15 0.96 4.65
C ASN A 116 10.69 1.71 5.91
N PHE A 117 11.33 1.51 7.06
CA PHE A 117 11.00 2.24 8.29
C PHE A 117 11.30 3.73 8.18
N VAL A 118 12.49 4.11 7.70
CA VAL A 118 12.86 5.53 7.54
C VAL A 118 11.93 6.24 6.57
N SER A 119 11.69 5.64 5.40
CA SER A 119 10.76 6.21 4.40
C SER A 119 9.33 6.28 4.94
N SER A 120 8.87 5.25 5.64
CA SER A 120 7.55 5.22 6.28
C SER A 120 7.37 6.35 7.30
N SER A 121 8.38 6.59 8.14
CA SER A 121 8.36 7.66 9.13
C SER A 121 8.29 9.04 8.47
N ILE A 122 9.11 9.28 7.44
CA ILE A 122 9.09 10.54 6.69
C ILE A 122 7.72 10.75 6.03
N VAL A 123 7.19 9.72 5.37
CA VAL A 123 5.88 9.78 4.70
C VAL A 123 4.76 10.03 5.70
N ALA A 124 4.76 9.36 6.87
CA ALA A 124 3.75 9.59 7.90
C ALA A 124 3.72 11.05 8.37
N VAL A 125 4.90 11.65 8.61
CA VAL A 125 5.00 13.06 9.00
C VAL A 125 4.52 13.99 7.88
N LEU A 126 4.93 13.75 6.63
CA LEU A 126 4.51 14.57 5.49
C LEU A 126 2.99 14.50 5.26
N ILE A 127 2.41 13.31 5.32
CA ILE A 127 0.97 13.11 5.17
C ILE A 127 0.19 13.74 6.32
N GLY A 128 0.68 13.62 7.55
CA GLY A 128 0.10 14.30 8.71
C GLY A 128 0.11 15.82 8.53
N ALA A 129 1.26 16.40 8.14
CA ALA A 129 1.37 17.84 7.88
C ALA A 129 0.44 18.32 6.75
N ILE A 130 0.28 17.55 5.67
CA ILE A 130 -0.69 17.86 4.60
C ILE A 130 -2.12 17.78 5.14
N GLY A 131 -2.40 16.79 5.99
CA GLY A 131 -3.69 16.61 6.67
C GLY A 131 -4.05 17.82 7.52
N ASP A 132 -3.13 18.28 8.36
CA ASP A 132 -3.31 19.42 9.27
C ASP A 132 -3.47 20.75 8.51
N LEU A 133 -2.75 20.94 7.41
CA LEU A 133 -2.77 22.19 6.64
C LEU A 133 -3.96 22.30 5.66
N SER A 134 -4.51 21.17 5.21
CA SER A 134 -5.54 21.16 4.18
C SER A 134 -6.71 20.23 4.50
N SER A 135 -6.52 18.93 4.34
CA SER A 135 -7.40 17.87 4.81
C SER A 135 -6.75 16.52 4.57
N LEU A 136 -7.16 15.49 5.33
CA LEU A 136 -6.76 14.11 5.04
C LEU A 136 -7.22 13.63 3.66
N ARG A 137 -8.32 14.18 3.14
CA ARG A 137 -8.80 13.88 1.79
C ARG A 137 -7.76 14.27 0.73
N THR A 138 -7.18 15.47 0.86
CA THR A 138 -6.08 15.93 0.00
C THR A 138 -4.85 15.03 0.16
N ALA A 139 -4.51 14.65 1.39
CA ALA A 139 -3.36 13.78 1.66
C ALA A 139 -3.50 12.38 1.01
N TYR A 140 -4.71 11.83 0.96
CA TYR A 140 -4.99 10.58 0.26
C TYR A 140 -4.93 10.71 -1.27
N TYR A 141 -5.40 11.83 -1.84
CA TYR A 141 -5.20 12.09 -3.27
C TYR A 141 -3.72 12.22 -3.64
N VAL A 142 -2.93 12.93 -2.82
CA VAL A 142 -1.47 13.01 -3.00
C VAL A 142 -0.85 11.61 -2.92
N SER A 143 -1.27 10.78 -1.97
CA SER A 143 -0.78 9.41 -1.85
C SER A 143 -1.12 8.53 -3.07
N ALA A 144 -2.33 8.65 -3.61
CA ALA A 144 -2.74 7.96 -4.83
C ALA A 144 -1.91 8.43 -6.04
N ALA A 145 -1.69 9.74 -6.18
CA ALA A 145 -0.88 10.31 -7.25
C ALA A 145 0.59 9.85 -7.16
N LEU A 146 1.17 9.84 -5.96
CA LEU A 146 2.54 9.35 -5.73
C LEU A 146 2.67 7.85 -6.04
N ALA A 147 1.66 7.05 -5.70
CA ALA A 147 1.65 5.63 -6.07
C ALA A 147 1.70 5.45 -7.59
N LEU A 148 0.92 6.22 -8.35
CA LEU A 148 0.97 6.20 -9.83
C LEU A 148 2.30 6.74 -10.37
N ALA A 149 2.83 7.81 -9.77
CA ALA A 149 4.12 8.39 -10.14
C ALA A 149 5.31 7.44 -9.86
N SER A 150 5.13 6.43 -9.02
CA SER A 150 6.14 5.40 -8.77
C SER A 150 6.20 4.30 -9.85
N LEU A 151 5.17 4.17 -10.68
CA LEU A 151 5.10 3.14 -11.74
C LEU A 151 6.26 3.20 -12.76
N PRO A 152 6.71 4.37 -13.24
CA PRO A 152 7.86 4.46 -14.14
C PRO A 152 9.15 3.90 -13.51
N PHE A 153 9.35 4.10 -12.21
CA PHE A 153 10.52 3.57 -11.51
C PHE A 153 10.51 2.03 -11.47
N ILE A 154 9.33 1.43 -11.33
CA ILE A 154 9.17 -0.04 -11.40
C ILE A 154 9.43 -0.55 -12.81
N LEU A 155 9.10 0.23 -13.84
CA LEU A 155 9.42 -0.14 -15.21
C LEU A 155 10.94 -0.17 -15.47
N SER A 156 11.69 0.66 -14.73
CA SER A 156 13.15 0.71 -14.76
C SER A 156 13.83 -0.41 -13.95
N LEU A 157 13.08 -1.17 -13.14
CA LEU A 157 13.66 -2.32 -12.44
C LEU A 157 14.08 -3.40 -13.46
N PRO A 158 15.35 -3.87 -13.39
CA PRO A 158 15.84 -4.96 -14.21
C PRO A 158 14.93 -6.18 -14.05
N ARG A 159 14.64 -6.87 -15.16
CA ARG A 159 13.91 -8.13 -15.10
C ARG A 159 14.82 -9.15 -14.41
N VAL A 160 14.58 -9.42 -13.13
CA VAL A 160 15.22 -10.54 -12.44
C VAL A 160 14.74 -11.81 -13.15
N LYS A 161 15.60 -12.38 -14.01
CA LYS A 161 15.35 -13.68 -14.62
C LYS A 161 15.40 -14.70 -13.49
N LYS A 162 14.34 -15.52 -13.36
CA LYS A 162 14.45 -16.76 -12.59
C LYS A 162 15.63 -17.56 -13.17
N ALA A 163 16.60 -17.84 -12.31
CA ALA A 163 17.66 -18.80 -12.59
C ALA A 163 17.05 -20.21 -12.72
#